data_AF-A0A924NE21-F1
#
_entry.id   AF-A0A924NE21-F1
#
_cell.length_a   1.000
_cell.length_b   1.000
_cell.length_c   1.000
_cell.angle_alpha   90.00
_cell.angle_beta   90.00
_cell.angle_gamma   90.00
#
_symmetry.space_group_name_H-M   'P 1'
#
loop_
_entity.id
_entity.type
_entity.pdbx_description
1 polymer ?
#
loop_
_entity_poly.entity_id
_entity_poly.type
_entity_poly.pdbx_seq_one_letter_code
_entity_poly.pdbx_strand_id
1 'polypeptide(L)'
;MLISEPILDYDQALDAFAASNGARDVPGLYHAVRKLGYFSSGDRSAAAVMRTGRGACTAKHILLRDLLRRHGERADVELVAGDFAAGIPEADSMPDPLRAMIRAAGVRDFHCYVAWQGPDREMRLDATWPDALAAHGFGMNADWAGIGHTR
;
A
#
# COMPACT_ATOMS: atom_id res chain seq x y z
N MET A 1 -7.35 9.98 36.87
CA MET A 1 -7.73 8.60 36.49
C MET A 1 -7.65 8.52 34.98
N LEU A 2 -6.49 8.15 34.45
CA LEU A 2 -6.32 7.93 33.01
C LEU A 2 -6.87 6.54 32.71
N ILE A 3 -8.00 6.50 32.01
CA ILE A 3 -8.60 5.26 31.53
C ILE A 3 -7.64 4.78 30.43
N SER A 4 -6.85 3.73 30.70
CA SER A 4 -6.03 3.14 29.64
C SER A 4 -6.98 2.42 28.69
N GLU A 5 -7.02 2.83 27.43
CA GLU A 5 -7.76 2.08 26.42
C GLU A 5 -7.25 0.63 26.41
N PRO A 6 -8.15 -0.38 26.30
CA PRO A 6 -7.73 -1.76 26.18
C PRO A 6 -6.90 -1.90 24.89
N ILE A 7 -5.69 -2.42 25.03
CA ILE A 7 -4.86 -2.82 23.88
C ILE A 7 -5.61 -3.98 23.21
N LEU A 8 -6.26 -3.71 22.08
CA LEU A 8 -6.83 -4.76 21.24
C LEU A 8 -5.69 -5.71 20.83
N ASP A 9 -5.95 -7.01 20.92
CA ASP A 9 -5.10 -8.02 20.29
C ASP A 9 -4.98 -7.72 18.79
N TYR A 10 -3.82 -8.00 18.20
CA TYR A 10 -3.54 -7.63 16.80
C TYR A 10 -4.56 -8.26 15.84
N ASP A 11 -4.92 -9.52 16.07
CA ASP A 11 -5.91 -10.22 15.25
C ASP A 11 -7.31 -9.59 15.40
N GLN A 12 -7.68 -9.15 16.61
CA GLN A 12 -8.93 -8.42 16.84
C GLN A 12 -8.93 -7.05 16.16
N ALA A 13 -7.77 -6.37 16.13
CA ALA A 13 -7.62 -5.10 15.42
C ALA A 13 -7.76 -5.28 13.90
N LEU A 14 -7.21 -6.36 13.33
CA LEU A 14 -7.41 -6.71 11.92
C LEU A 14 -8.89 -6.99 11.62
N ASP A 15 -9.57 -7.77 12.46
CA ASP A 15 -10.99 -8.09 12.30
C ASP A 15 -11.84 -6.81 12.39
N ALA A 16 -11.55 -5.92 13.33
CA ALA A 16 -12.22 -4.63 13.49
C ALA A 16 -11.95 -3.69 12.29
N PHE A 17 -10.73 -3.68 11.76
CA PHE A 17 -10.39 -2.91 10.57
C PHE A 17 -11.18 -3.40 9.35
N ALA A 18 -11.22 -4.71 9.10
CA ALA A 18 -12.00 -5.28 8.00
C ALA A 18 -13.50 -4.98 8.15
N ALA A 19 -14.05 -5.20 9.34
CA ALA A 19 -15.47 -4.95 9.62
C ALA A 19 -15.87 -3.48 9.45
N SER A 20 -15.07 -2.54 9.97
CA SER A 20 -15.35 -1.09 9.87
C SER A 20 -15.27 -0.57 8.43
N ASN A 21 -14.51 -1.24 7.56
CA ASN A 21 -14.45 -0.93 6.13
C ASN A 21 -15.44 -1.74 5.28
N GLY A 22 -16.25 -2.61 5.89
CA GLY A 22 -17.14 -3.51 5.16
C GLY A 22 -16.42 -4.50 4.24
N ALA A 23 -15.13 -4.74 4.47
CA ALA A 23 -14.29 -5.62 3.67
C ALA A 23 -14.53 -7.08 4.06
N ARG A 24 -15.13 -7.87 3.16
CA ARG A 24 -15.54 -9.26 3.42
C ARG A 24 -14.86 -10.29 2.52
N ASP A 25 -14.19 -9.82 1.48
CA ASP A 25 -13.53 -10.61 0.45
C ASP A 25 -12.20 -9.95 0.06
N VAL A 26 -11.41 -10.64 -0.77
CA VAL A 26 -10.10 -10.14 -1.22
C VAL A 26 -10.18 -8.76 -1.87
N PRO A 27 -11.11 -8.48 -2.82
CA PRO A 27 -11.29 -7.14 -3.37
C PRO A 27 -11.59 -6.09 -2.29
N GLY A 28 -12.50 -6.39 -1.36
CA GLY A 28 -12.86 -5.50 -0.26
C GLY A 28 -11.65 -5.17 0.63
N LEU A 29 -10.83 -6.16 0.98
CA LEU A 29 -9.64 -5.97 1.80
C LEU A 29 -8.59 -5.13 1.06
N TYR A 30 -8.38 -5.40 -0.23
CA TYR A 30 -7.53 -4.58 -1.08
C TYR A 30 -7.98 -3.11 -1.10
N HIS A 31 -9.26 -2.86 -1.38
CA HIS A 31 -9.81 -1.50 -1.45
C HIS A 31 -9.78 -0.78 -0.10
N ALA A 32 -10.02 -1.49 1.00
CA ALA A 32 -9.93 -0.93 2.35
C ALA A 32 -8.52 -0.40 2.65
N VAL A 33 -7.48 -1.17 2.31
CA VAL A 33 -6.09 -0.72 2.50
C VAL A 33 -5.71 0.36 1.49
N ARG A 34 -6.12 0.24 0.22
CA ARG A 34 -5.81 1.22 -0.83
C ARG A 34 -6.24 2.63 -0.43
N LYS A 35 -7.47 2.76 0.07
CA LYS A 35 -8.09 4.04 0.46
C LYS A 35 -7.37 4.77 1.59
N LEU A 36 -6.53 4.08 2.36
CA LEU A 36 -5.74 4.71 3.41
C LEU A 36 -4.77 5.74 2.83
N GLY A 37 -4.57 6.86 3.52
CA GLY A 37 -3.70 7.93 3.05
C GLY A 37 -2.26 7.46 2.86
N TYR A 38 -1.57 8.00 1.85
CA TYR A 38 -0.13 7.78 1.71
C TYR A 38 0.62 8.74 2.65
N PHE A 39 1.51 8.21 3.49
CA PHE A 39 2.34 9.02 4.37
C PHE A 39 3.62 8.31 4.78
N SER A 40 4.78 8.89 4.46
CA SER A 40 6.07 8.34 4.86
C SER A 40 6.49 8.83 6.24
N SER A 41 6.39 7.95 7.24
CA SER A 41 6.91 8.13 8.60
C SER A 41 8.06 7.16 8.90
N GLY A 42 8.70 7.25 10.07
CA GLY A 42 9.66 6.22 10.50
C GLY A 42 9.01 4.88 10.90
N ASP A 43 7.72 4.90 11.29
CA ASP A 43 7.00 3.72 11.74
C ASP A 43 6.42 2.96 10.54
N ARG A 44 6.83 1.70 10.37
CA ARG A 44 6.44 0.83 9.25
C ARG A 44 5.46 -0.27 9.65
N SER A 45 4.86 -0.19 10.83
CA SER A 45 3.94 -1.22 11.34
C SER A 45 2.52 -1.08 10.78
N ALA A 46 1.84 -2.22 10.56
CA ALA A 46 0.43 -2.24 10.20
C ALA A 46 -0.46 -1.64 11.31
N ALA A 47 -0.09 -1.83 12.58
CA ALA A 47 -0.79 -1.22 13.71
C ALA A 47 -0.80 0.32 13.65
N ALA A 48 0.32 0.94 13.26
CA ALA A 48 0.36 2.39 13.07
C ALA A 48 -0.53 2.86 11.93
N VAL A 49 -0.62 2.09 10.85
CA VAL A 49 -1.50 2.37 9.71
C VAL A 49 -2.97 2.30 10.12
N MET A 50 -3.38 1.24 10.82
CA MET A 50 -4.74 1.10 11.33
C MET A 50 -5.12 2.25 12.29
N ARG A 51 -4.19 2.66 13.16
CA ARG A 51 -4.41 3.75 14.12
C ARG A 51 -4.50 5.13 13.46
N THR A 52 -3.71 5.38 12.42
CA THR A 52 -3.57 6.74 11.84
C THR A 52 -4.33 6.93 10.53
N GLY A 53 -4.85 5.84 9.94
CA GLY A 53 -5.51 5.87 8.64
C GLY A 53 -4.57 6.17 7.48
N ARG A 54 -3.25 6.12 7.68
CA ARG A 54 -2.25 6.44 6.66
C ARG A 54 -0.92 5.71 6.87
N GLY A 55 -0.15 5.54 5.80
CA GLY A 55 1.18 4.94 5.87
C GLY A 55 1.89 4.91 4.53
N ALA A 56 3.18 4.55 4.54
CA ALA A 56 3.94 4.30 3.32
C ALA A 56 3.58 2.94 2.72
N CYS A 57 4.07 2.68 1.51
CA CYS A 57 3.84 1.42 0.81
C CYS A 57 4.12 0.20 1.70
N THR A 58 5.26 0.16 2.39
CA THR A 58 5.65 -0.96 3.26
C THR A 58 4.60 -1.28 4.32
N ALA A 59 4.16 -0.27 5.08
CA ALA A 59 3.23 -0.48 6.18
C ALA A 59 1.82 -0.86 5.68
N LYS A 60 1.38 -0.25 4.57
CA LYS A 60 0.12 -0.59 3.89
C LYS A 60 0.13 -2.03 3.36
N HIS A 61 1.21 -2.47 2.71
CA HIS A 61 1.31 -3.83 2.18
C HIS A 61 1.48 -4.90 3.26
N ILE A 62 2.13 -4.58 4.38
CA ILE A 62 2.13 -5.46 5.55
C ILE A 62 0.70 -5.63 6.09
N LEU A 63 -0.07 -4.54 6.22
CA LEU A 63 -1.48 -4.61 6.63
C LEU A 63 -2.30 -5.45 5.64
N LEU A 64 -2.14 -5.23 4.33
CA LEU A 64 -2.85 -6.01 3.32
C LEU A 64 -2.53 -7.50 3.41
N ARG A 65 -1.25 -7.87 3.50
CA ARG A 65 -0.83 -9.27 3.68
C ARG A 65 -1.49 -9.90 4.90
N ASP A 66 -1.49 -9.19 6.03
CA ASP A 66 -2.01 -9.73 7.28
C ASP A 66 -3.53 -9.90 7.24
N LEU A 67 -4.25 -8.95 6.64
CA LEU A 67 -5.69 -9.08 6.38
C LEU A 67 -6.02 -10.26 5.47
N LEU A 68 -5.27 -10.45 4.39
CA LEU A 68 -5.45 -11.57 3.47
C LEU A 68 -5.19 -12.91 4.19
N ARG A 69 -4.10 -13.01 4.95
CA ARG A 69 -3.80 -14.22 5.76
C ARG A 69 -4.87 -14.49 6.81
N ARG A 70 -5.36 -13.44 7.47
CA ARG A 70 -6.46 -13.53 8.44
C ARG A 70 -7.76 -14.03 7.78
N HIS A 71 -7.96 -13.69 6.50
CA HIS A 71 -9.06 -14.19 5.66
C HIS A 71 -8.86 -15.62 5.15
N GLY A 72 -7.70 -16.24 5.39
CA GLY A 72 -7.38 -17.60 4.94
C GLY A 72 -6.62 -17.67 3.62
N GLU A 73 -6.18 -16.54 3.08
CA GLU A 73 -5.45 -16.47 1.82
C GLU A 73 -3.94 -16.67 2.01
N ARG A 74 -3.27 -17.16 0.96
CA ARG A 74 -1.80 -17.16 0.89
C ARG A 74 -1.35 -15.85 0.27
N ALA A 75 -0.61 -15.06 1.04
CA ALA A 75 -0.10 -13.78 0.62
C ALA A 75 1.27 -13.49 1.26
N ASP A 76 2.18 -12.88 0.50
CA ASP A 76 3.52 -12.48 0.95
C ASP A 76 3.85 -11.07 0.45
N VAL A 77 4.70 -10.34 1.19
CA VAL A 77 5.21 -9.04 0.74
C VAL A 77 6.50 -9.27 -0.01
N GLU A 78 6.57 -8.78 -1.25
CA GLU A 78 7.79 -8.80 -2.06
C GLU A 78 8.37 -7.40 -2.19
N LEU A 79 9.69 -7.34 -2.32
CA LEU A 79 10.46 -6.11 -2.50
C LEU A 79 10.99 -6.04 -3.93
N VAL A 80 10.83 -4.87 -4.54
CA VAL A 80 11.37 -4.57 -5.87
C VAL A 80 12.33 -3.41 -5.74
N ALA A 81 13.55 -3.58 -6.26
CA ALA A 81 14.47 -2.48 -6.46
C ALA A 81 14.16 -1.80 -7.79
N GLY A 82 14.01 -0.48 -7.75
CA GLY A 82 13.78 0.36 -8.92
C GLY A 82 14.81 1.48 -9.01
N ASP A 83 14.71 2.22 -10.10
CA ASP A 83 15.39 3.49 -10.29
C ASP A 83 14.33 4.60 -10.25
N PHE A 84 14.29 5.33 -9.14
CA PHE A 84 13.31 6.40 -8.92
C PHE A 84 13.41 7.50 -9.96
N ALA A 85 14.62 7.78 -10.44
CA ALA A 85 14.85 8.81 -11.44
C ALA A 85 14.44 8.37 -12.86
N ALA A 86 14.40 7.06 -13.11
CA ALA A 86 14.06 6.53 -14.43
C ALA A 86 12.59 6.82 -14.77
N GLY A 87 12.38 7.58 -15.85
CA GLY A 87 11.04 7.86 -16.38
C GLY A 87 10.33 9.05 -15.74
N ILE A 88 10.95 9.77 -14.79
CA ILE A 88 10.44 11.08 -14.37
C ILE A 88 10.66 12.08 -15.52
N PRO A 89 9.59 12.71 -16.06
CA PRO A 89 9.76 13.75 -17.06
C PRO A 89 10.36 15.00 -16.40
N GLU A 90 11.35 15.61 -17.04
CA GLU A 90 11.84 16.92 -16.62
C GLU A 90 10.75 17.98 -16.80
N ALA A 91 10.63 18.87 -15.84
CA ALA A 91 9.85 20.10 -15.98
C ALA A 91 10.75 21.31 -15.78
N ASP A 92 10.51 22.39 -16.53
CA ASP A 92 11.31 23.61 -16.47
C ASP A 92 11.33 24.25 -15.07
N SER A 93 10.30 23.99 -14.26
CA SER A 93 10.19 24.46 -12.89
C SER A 93 11.03 23.66 -11.88
N MET A 94 11.59 22.51 -12.26
CA MET A 94 12.44 21.71 -11.38
C MET A 94 13.81 22.38 -11.18
N PRO A 95 14.41 22.35 -9.98
CA PRO A 95 15.79 22.85 -9.78
C PRO A 95 16.83 22.10 -10.61
N ASP A 96 17.89 22.79 -11.04
CA ASP A 96 18.99 22.20 -11.82
C ASP A 96 19.58 20.92 -11.22
N PRO A 97 19.81 20.81 -9.88
CA PRO A 97 20.30 19.58 -9.27
C PRO A 97 19.33 18.39 -9.46
N LEU A 98 18.02 18.64 -9.41
CA LEU A 98 17.02 17.58 -9.59
C LEU A 98 16.98 17.11 -11.04
N ARG A 99 17.02 18.03 -12.01
CA ARG A 99 17.12 17.69 -13.43
C ARG A 99 18.40 16.89 -13.73
N ALA A 100 19.51 17.23 -13.09
CA ALA A 100 20.75 16.48 -13.22
C ALA A 100 20.62 15.04 -12.67
N MET A 101 19.94 14.84 -11.53
CA MET A 101 19.67 13.50 -10.99
C MET A 101 18.76 12.68 -11.91
N ILE A 102 17.70 13.30 -12.47
CA ILE A 102 16.80 12.64 -13.43
C ILE A 102 17.59 12.13 -14.64
N ARG A 103 18.45 12.98 -15.23
CA ARG A 103 19.29 12.60 -16.39
C ARG A 103 20.31 11.52 -16.06
N ALA A 104 20.91 11.58 -14.88
CA ALA A 104 21.91 10.61 -14.45
C ALA A 104 21.29 9.23 -14.18
N ALA A 105 19.99 9.19 -13.86
CA ALA A 105 19.29 7.99 -13.43
C ALA A 105 20.02 7.31 -12.24
N GLY A 106 19.80 6.03 -12.02
CA GLY A 106 20.50 5.22 -11.01
C GLY A 106 20.15 5.56 -9.56
N VAL A 107 19.06 6.30 -9.31
CA VAL A 107 18.60 6.61 -7.96
C VAL A 107 17.86 5.40 -7.43
N ARG A 108 18.59 4.55 -6.70
CA ARG A 108 18.02 3.32 -6.15
C ARG A 108 16.88 3.62 -5.19
N ASP A 109 15.73 3.03 -5.47
CA ASP A 109 14.55 3.05 -4.63
C ASP A 109 13.99 1.65 -4.45
N PHE A 110 13.27 1.44 -3.35
CA PHE A 110 12.66 0.16 -3.04
C PHE A 110 11.16 0.33 -2.88
N HIS A 111 10.44 -0.45 -3.68
CA HIS A 111 9.01 -0.57 -3.58
C HIS A 111 8.62 -1.96 -3.06
N CYS A 112 7.39 -2.10 -2.61
CA CYS A 112 6.83 -3.40 -2.26
C CYS A 112 5.41 -3.55 -2.79
N TYR A 113 5.05 -4.80 -3.07
CA TYR A 113 3.69 -5.22 -3.37
C TYR A 113 3.39 -6.50 -2.59
N VAL A 114 2.12 -6.91 -2.57
CA VAL A 114 1.71 -8.22 -2.05
C VAL A 114 1.58 -9.21 -3.21
N ALA A 115 2.32 -10.31 -3.16
CA ALA A 115 2.08 -11.49 -3.98
C ALA A 115 0.97 -12.32 -3.32
N TRP A 116 -0.20 -12.38 -3.94
CA TRP A 116 -1.36 -13.15 -3.47
C TRP A 116 -1.60 -14.35 -4.39
N GLN A 117 -1.74 -15.53 -3.82
CA GLN A 117 -2.13 -16.73 -4.56
C GLN A 117 -3.63 -16.69 -4.86
N GLY A 118 -4.00 -16.05 -5.97
CA GLY A 118 -5.37 -16.04 -6.46
C GLY A 118 -5.82 -17.41 -6.98
N PRO A 119 -7.10 -17.52 -7.40
CA PRO A 119 -7.72 -18.80 -7.77
C PRO A 119 -6.96 -19.57 -8.86
N ASP A 120 -6.48 -18.87 -9.89
CA ASP A 120 -5.83 -19.49 -11.05
C ASP A 120 -4.30 -19.33 -11.04
N ARG A 121 -3.80 -18.26 -10.41
CA ARG A 121 -2.39 -17.89 -10.43
C ARG A 121 -2.05 -16.87 -9.35
N GLU A 122 -0.76 -16.69 -9.12
CA GLU A 122 -0.25 -15.57 -8.35
C GLU A 122 -0.60 -14.23 -9.00
N MET A 123 -1.07 -13.30 -8.19
CA MET A 123 -1.41 -11.94 -8.56
C MET A 123 -0.60 -10.96 -7.71
N ARG A 124 -0.31 -9.79 -8.29
CA ARG A 124 0.44 -8.73 -7.62
C ARG A 124 -0.55 -7.65 -7.22
N LEU A 125 -0.60 -7.36 -5.92
CA LEU A 125 -1.49 -6.39 -5.33
C LEU A 125 -0.67 -5.22 -4.78
N ASP A 126 -0.91 -4.05 -5.35
CA ASP A 126 -0.31 -2.77 -5.01
C ASP A 126 -1.42 -1.82 -4.56
N ALA A 127 -1.44 -1.55 -3.26
CA ALA A 127 -2.42 -0.71 -2.59
C ALA A 127 -1.83 0.66 -2.21
N THR A 128 -0.76 1.10 -2.90
CA THR A 128 -0.01 2.31 -2.51
C THR A 128 -0.86 3.56 -2.61
N TRP A 129 -1.49 3.79 -3.76
CA TRP A 129 -2.06 5.09 -4.07
C TRP A 129 -3.52 5.23 -3.63
N PRO A 130 -3.86 6.24 -2.81
CA PRO A 130 -5.23 6.56 -2.46
C PRO A 130 -5.91 7.37 -3.55
N ASP A 131 -7.25 7.29 -3.61
CA ASP A 131 -8.10 7.87 -4.67
C ASP A 131 -7.84 9.37 -4.95
N ALA A 132 -7.43 10.14 -3.94
CA ALA A 132 -7.09 11.55 -4.06
C ALA A 132 -5.96 11.83 -5.09
N LEU A 133 -5.10 10.85 -5.38
CA LEU A 133 -4.01 10.99 -6.35
C LEU A 133 -4.43 10.76 -7.80
N ALA A 134 -5.66 10.31 -8.06
CA ALA A 134 -6.21 10.21 -9.41
C ALA A 134 -6.17 11.55 -10.16
N ALA A 135 -6.41 12.66 -9.44
CA ALA A 135 -6.35 14.02 -9.99
C ALA A 135 -4.95 14.41 -10.49
N HIS A 136 -3.92 13.67 -10.10
CA HIS A 136 -2.53 13.85 -10.50
C HIS A 136 -2.06 12.79 -11.51
N GLY A 137 -2.98 12.00 -12.09
CA GLY A 137 -2.70 11.03 -13.15
C GLY A 137 -2.18 9.68 -12.66
N PHE A 138 -2.21 9.40 -11.36
CA PHE A 138 -1.81 8.10 -10.83
C PHE A 138 -2.88 7.02 -11.12
N GLY A 139 -2.44 5.78 -11.35
CA GLY A 139 -3.33 4.63 -11.54
C GLY A 139 -3.84 4.09 -10.20
N MET A 140 -5.16 4.13 -9.96
CA MET A 140 -5.74 3.77 -8.66
C MET A 140 -6.28 2.33 -8.58
N ASN A 141 -6.42 1.62 -9.71
CA ASN A 141 -7.14 0.34 -9.75
C ASN A 141 -8.52 0.41 -9.06
N ALA A 142 -9.26 1.51 -9.27
CA ALA A 142 -10.52 1.83 -8.60
C ALA A 142 -11.54 0.68 -8.67
N ASP A 143 -11.59 0.03 -9.83
CA ASP A 143 -12.57 -1.00 -10.18
C ASP A 143 -12.01 -2.42 -10.10
N TRP A 144 -10.87 -2.64 -9.43
CA TRP A 144 -10.28 -3.97 -9.33
C TRP A 144 -11.22 -4.93 -8.61
N ALA A 145 -11.56 -6.03 -9.29
CA ALA A 145 -12.58 -6.99 -8.85
C ALA A 145 -12.00 -8.38 -8.55
N GLY A 146 -10.72 -8.46 -8.16
CA GLY A 146 -10.06 -9.74 -7.86
C GLY A 146 -9.41 -10.44 -9.05
N ILE A 147 -9.35 -9.79 -10.22
CA ILE A 147 -8.83 -10.38 -11.46
C ILE A 147 -7.63 -9.58 -11.96
N GLY A 148 -6.51 -10.28 -12.16
CA GLY A 148 -5.28 -9.72 -12.72
C GLY A 148 -4.47 -8.91 -11.71
N HIS A 149 -3.26 -8.51 -12.12
CA HIS A 149 -2.40 -7.67 -11.32
C HIS A 149 -2.97 -6.24 -11.22
N THR A 150 -2.81 -5.62 -10.07
CA THR A 150 -2.96 -4.17 -9.93
C THR A 150 -1.67 -3.47 -10.34
N ARG A 151 -1.74 -2.16 -10.61
CA ARG A 151 -0.61 -1.32 -11.03
C ARG A 151 -0.29 -0.20 -10.05
#